data_AF-A0A3D3XCK8-F1
#
_entry.id   AF-A0A3D3XCK8-F1
#
_cell.length_a   1.000
_cell.length_b   1.000
_cell.length_c   1.000
_cell.angle_alpha   90.00
_cell.angle_beta   90.00
_cell.angle_gamma   90.00
#
_symmetry.space_group_name_H-M   'P 1'
#
loop_
_entity.id
_entity.type
_entity.pdbx_description
1 polymer ?
#
loop_
_entity_poly.entity_id
_entity_poly.type
_entity_poly.pdbx_seq_one_letter_code
_entity_poly.pdbx_strand_id
1 'polypeptide(L)'
;SLMNAQEAELPSLFGSLLPVALPVVLIGSASIVEAFELATYLGVFSGVFMVLGNKLMAMTLATAAAVIVLMRQTSMSKEVMSSKLNHALETAGVIILITAAGGAFGAMIKLAGIGDAIAGLSTALGLSHILLGWMMAALMKTAQGSGTVSMITTTGMMASVIGDGSNLAYHPVYV
;
A
#
# COMPACT_ATOMS: atom_id res chain seq x y z
N SER A 1 15.43 28.51 4.51
CA SER A 1 15.38 28.87 5.93
C SER A 1 13.92 29.03 6.34
N LEU A 2 13.26 27.92 6.72
CA LEU A 2 11.87 27.92 7.21
C LEU A 2 11.81 28.27 8.71
N MET A 3 12.95 28.58 9.32
CA MET A 3 13.09 28.93 10.73
C MET A 3 12.79 30.42 11.02
N ASN A 4 12.46 31.23 10.00
CA ASN A 4 12.29 32.69 10.12
C ASN A 4 10.95 33.23 9.59
N ALA A 5 9.96 32.38 9.27
CA ALA A 5 8.63 32.86 8.90
C ALA A 5 7.83 33.19 10.17
N GLN A 6 7.23 34.39 10.24
CA GLN A 6 6.32 34.80 11.32
C GLN A 6 5.21 33.76 11.49
N GLU A 7 4.87 33.40 12.73
CA GLU A 7 3.85 32.40 13.12
C GLU A 7 2.47 32.56 12.45
N ALA A 8 2.20 33.71 11.80
CA ALA A 8 0.98 33.99 11.04
C ALA A 8 0.91 33.35 9.64
N GLU A 9 2.03 32.90 9.06
CA GLU A 9 2.09 32.24 7.73
C GLU A 9 2.16 30.71 7.81
N LEU A 10 2.16 30.12 9.01
CA LEU A 10 2.15 28.67 9.16
C LEU A 10 0.70 28.13 9.06
N PRO A 11 0.51 26.98 8.41
CA PRO A 11 -0.72 26.22 8.53
C PRO A 11 -1.12 26.11 10.00
N SER A 12 -2.38 26.39 10.34
CA SER A 12 -2.88 25.98 11.65
C SER A 12 -2.59 24.47 11.81
N LEU A 13 -2.12 24.04 12.98
CA LEU A 13 -1.76 22.64 13.23
C LEU A 13 -2.88 21.69 12.76
N PHE A 14 -4.13 22.08 13.01
CA PHE A 14 -5.33 21.36 12.57
C PHE A 14 -5.50 21.31 11.05
N GLY A 15 -5.09 22.34 10.29
CA GLY A 15 -5.14 22.33 8.83
C GLY A 15 -4.14 21.36 8.20
N SER A 16 -2.91 21.29 8.72
CA SER A 16 -1.89 20.35 8.23
C SER A 16 -2.13 18.90 8.65
N LEU A 17 -2.77 18.68 9.79
CA LEU A 17 -3.11 17.34 10.27
C LEU A 17 -4.27 16.71 9.51
N LEU A 18 -5.19 17.53 8.97
CA LEU A 18 -6.43 17.07 8.37
C LEU A 18 -6.23 16.05 7.23
N PRO A 19 -5.33 16.27 6.24
CA PRO A 19 -5.13 15.33 5.15
C PRO A 19 -4.46 14.00 5.58
N VAL A 20 -3.78 13.98 6.72
CA VAL A 20 -3.14 12.77 7.26
C VAL A 20 -4.08 12.02 8.19
N ALA A 21 -4.81 12.73 9.05
CA ALA A 21 -5.72 12.14 10.01
C ALA A 21 -7.00 11.59 9.34
N LEU A 22 -7.53 12.31 8.33
CA LEU A 22 -8.75 11.92 7.64
C LEU A 22 -8.71 10.50 7.06
N PRO A 23 -7.69 10.09 6.27
CA PRO A 23 -7.66 8.73 5.74
C PRO A 23 -7.41 7.67 6.82
N VAL A 24 -6.62 7.98 7.85
CA VAL A 24 -6.37 7.06 8.97
C VAL A 24 -7.65 6.77 9.74
N VAL A 25 -8.43 7.80 10.05
CA VAL A 25 -9.71 7.66 10.77
C VAL A 25 -10.74 6.94 9.89
N LEU A 26 -10.86 7.31 8.61
CA LEU A 26 -11.83 6.69 7.71
C LEU A 26 -11.53 5.19 7.51
N ILE A 27 -10.29 4.84 7.15
CA ILE A 27 -9.89 3.44 6.96
C ILE A 27 -9.98 2.67 8.28
N GLY A 28 -9.45 3.23 9.37
CA GLY A 28 -9.46 2.60 10.68
C GLY A 28 -10.87 2.34 11.20
N SER A 29 -11.81 3.28 11.00
CA SER A 29 -13.21 3.08 11.39
C SER A 29 -13.86 1.93 10.62
N ALA A 30 -13.56 1.80 9.34
CA ALA A 30 -14.08 0.71 8.51
C ALA A 30 -13.49 -0.64 8.89
N SER A 31 -12.17 -0.70 9.15
CA SER A 31 -11.51 -1.91 9.65
C SER A 31 -12.08 -2.37 11.01
N ILE A 32 -12.44 -1.44 11.90
CA ILE A 32 -13.10 -1.78 13.17
C ILE A 32 -14.50 -2.36 12.93
N VAL A 33 -15.30 -1.72 12.07
CA VAL A 33 -16.66 -2.21 11.75
C VAL A 33 -16.61 -3.62 11.14
N GLU A 34 -15.64 -3.88 10.28
CA GLU A 34 -15.40 -5.20 9.67
C GLU A 34 -14.91 -6.22 10.70
N ALA A 35 -13.91 -5.87 11.52
CA ALA A 35 -13.32 -6.77 12.49
C ALA A 35 -14.29 -7.25 13.58
N PHE A 36 -15.27 -6.43 13.96
CA PHE A 36 -16.28 -6.78 14.97
C PHE A 36 -17.61 -7.24 14.36
N GLU A 37 -17.68 -7.46 13.04
CA GLU A 37 -18.92 -7.82 12.31
C GLU A 37 -20.11 -6.88 12.60
N LEU A 38 -19.81 -5.63 12.98
CA LEU A 38 -20.80 -4.63 13.39
C LEU A 38 -21.66 -4.14 12.20
N ALA A 39 -21.26 -4.48 10.98
CA ALA A 39 -21.98 -4.15 9.75
C ALA A 39 -23.45 -4.61 9.79
N THR A 40 -23.71 -5.79 10.37
CA THR A 40 -25.06 -6.36 10.51
C THR A 40 -25.95 -5.55 11.47
N TYR A 41 -25.36 -4.91 12.49
CA TYR A 41 -26.06 -4.08 13.48
C TYR A 41 -26.33 -2.65 13.00
N LEU A 42 -25.54 -2.15 12.06
CA LEU A 42 -25.58 -0.74 11.61
C LEU A 42 -26.54 -0.49 10.43
N GLY A 43 -27.05 -1.54 9.77
CA GLY A 43 -28.03 -1.42 8.68
C GLY A 43 -27.57 -0.47 7.56
N VAL A 44 -28.35 0.59 7.28
CA VAL A 44 -28.07 1.60 6.22
C VAL A 44 -26.76 2.37 6.47
N PHE A 45 -26.36 2.55 7.73
CA PHE A 45 -25.08 3.21 8.04
C PHE A 45 -23.88 2.37 7.62
N SER A 46 -24.01 1.03 7.55
CA SER A 46 -22.91 0.16 7.11
C SER A 46 -22.46 0.45 5.67
N GLY A 47 -23.40 0.80 4.78
CA GLY A 47 -23.09 1.14 3.40
C GLY A 47 -22.28 2.44 3.27
N VAL A 48 -22.60 3.44 4.08
CA VAL A 48 -21.85 4.71 4.12
C VAL A 48 -20.45 4.50 4.71
N PHE A 49 -20.33 3.71 5.78
CA PHE A 49 -19.04 3.39 6.38
C PHE A 49 -18.15 2.52 5.47
N MET A 50 -18.71 1.57 4.72
CA MET A 50 -17.94 0.79 3.75
C MET A 50 -17.47 1.63 2.56
N VAL A 51 -18.30 2.55 2.05
CA VAL A 51 -17.93 3.40 0.92
C VAL A 51 -16.89 4.44 1.33
N LEU A 52 -17.08 5.12 2.47
CA LEU A 52 -16.13 6.10 2.99
C LEU A 52 -14.87 5.44 3.56
N GLY A 53 -15.00 4.21 4.06
CA GLY A 53 -13.93 3.36 4.55
C GLY A 53 -13.06 2.74 3.48
N ASN A 54 -13.55 2.69 2.24
CA ASN A 54 -12.78 2.18 1.13
C ASN A 54 -11.48 2.99 0.98
N LYS A 55 -10.35 2.30 1.03
CA LYS A 55 -9.01 2.89 0.97
C LYS A 55 -8.86 3.89 -0.19
N LEU A 56 -9.39 3.58 -1.38
CA LEU A 56 -9.28 4.46 -2.54
C LEU A 56 -10.11 5.75 -2.35
N MET A 57 -11.34 5.64 -1.84
CA MET A 57 -12.20 6.78 -1.56
C MET A 57 -11.60 7.67 -0.47
N ALA A 58 -11.18 7.06 0.65
CA ALA A 58 -10.57 7.76 1.77
C ALA A 58 -9.30 8.50 1.35
N MET A 59 -8.42 7.86 0.56
CA MET A 59 -7.21 8.50 0.04
C MET A 59 -7.51 9.63 -0.95
N THR A 60 -8.54 9.48 -1.79
CA THR A 60 -8.96 10.54 -2.73
C THR A 60 -9.48 11.77 -1.99
N LEU A 61 -10.33 11.57 -0.99
CA LEU A 61 -10.85 12.66 -0.14
C LEU A 61 -9.73 13.33 0.65
N ALA A 62 -8.81 12.55 1.20
CA ALA A 62 -7.62 13.06 1.90
C ALA A 62 -6.74 13.91 0.97
N THR A 63 -6.52 13.44 -0.26
CA THR A 63 -5.72 14.17 -1.26
C THR A 63 -6.42 15.46 -1.68
N ALA A 64 -7.74 15.43 -1.90
CA ALA A 64 -8.52 16.62 -2.19
C ALA A 64 -8.43 17.63 -1.04
N ALA A 65 -8.57 17.17 0.21
CA ALA A 65 -8.38 18.00 1.39
C ALA A 65 -6.96 18.59 1.46
N ALA A 66 -5.91 17.81 1.15
CA ALA A 66 -4.52 18.28 1.08
C ALA A 66 -4.36 19.42 0.08
N VAL A 67 -4.90 19.26 -1.13
CA VAL A 67 -4.82 20.27 -2.19
C VAL A 67 -5.58 21.54 -1.81
N ILE A 68 -6.75 21.42 -1.17
CA ILE A 68 -7.52 22.57 -0.68
C ILE A 68 -6.77 23.31 0.43
N VAL A 69 -6.19 22.59 1.39
CA VAL A 69 -5.37 23.18 2.46
C VAL A 69 -4.17 23.92 1.87
N LEU A 70 -3.46 23.29 0.93
CA LEU A 70 -2.30 23.88 0.25
C LEU A 70 -2.68 25.15 -0.55
N MET A 71 -3.83 25.13 -1.24
CA MET A 71 -4.38 26.29 -1.97
C MET A 71 -4.73 27.46 -1.05
N ARG A 72 -5.24 27.20 0.16
CA ARG A 72 -5.68 28.25 1.08
C ARG A 72 -4.54 28.86 1.89
N GLN A 73 -3.46 28.12 2.11
CA GLN A 73 -2.37 28.54 2.99
C GLN A 73 -1.19 29.15 2.24
N THR A 74 -1.01 28.81 0.97
CA THR A 74 0.08 29.36 0.19
C THR A 74 -0.45 30.25 -0.91
N SER A 75 -0.01 31.50 -0.95
CA SER A 75 -0.20 32.44 -2.08
C SER A 75 0.63 32.01 -3.31
N MET A 76 0.76 30.71 -3.55
CA MET A 76 1.54 30.14 -4.63
C MET A 76 0.80 30.26 -5.95
N SER A 77 1.54 30.60 -6.99
CA SER A 77 1.01 30.57 -8.35
C SER A 77 0.55 29.16 -8.74
N LYS A 78 -0.50 29.07 -9.55
CA LYS A 78 -1.07 27.79 -10.03
C LYS A 78 -0.02 26.91 -10.69
N GLU A 79 0.97 27.50 -11.35
CA GLU A 79 2.07 26.83 -12.04
C GLU A 79 2.97 26.07 -11.06
N VAL A 80 3.30 26.65 -9.91
CA VAL A 80 4.17 26.02 -8.91
C VAL A 80 3.46 24.84 -8.25
N MET A 81 2.15 24.96 -8.02
CA MET A 81 1.33 23.87 -7.50
C MET A 81 1.19 22.73 -8.50
N SER A 82 0.91 23.04 -9.77
CA SER A 82 0.87 22.05 -10.86
C SER A 82 2.20 21.31 -10.99
N SER A 83 3.33 22.01 -10.93
CA SER A 83 4.66 21.39 -10.95
C SER A 83 4.87 20.40 -9.80
N LYS A 84 4.47 20.75 -8.57
CA LYS A 84 4.57 19.86 -7.41
C LYS A 84 3.66 18.63 -7.55
N LEU A 85 2.44 18.81 -8.02
CA LEU A 85 1.51 17.70 -8.27
C LEU A 85 2.03 16.77 -9.38
N ASN A 86 2.56 17.32 -10.47
CA ASN A 86 3.14 16.54 -11.57
C ASN A 86 4.33 15.69 -11.09
N HIS A 87 5.21 16.25 -10.26
CA HIS A 87 6.34 15.49 -9.72
C HIS A 87 5.88 14.34 -8.79
N ALA A 88 4.84 14.58 -7.98
CA ALA A 88 4.23 13.53 -7.17
C ALA A 88 3.60 12.42 -8.03
N LEU A 89 2.90 12.80 -9.11
CA LEU A 89 2.29 11.86 -10.06
C LEU A 89 3.33 11.05 -10.84
N GLU A 90 4.45 11.67 -11.23
CA GLU A 90 5.57 10.98 -11.88
C GLU A 90 6.14 9.88 -10.98
N THR A 91 6.42 10.24 -9.72
CA THR A 91 6.93 9.28 -8.71
C THR A 91 5.92 8.15 -8.46
N ALA A 92 4.64 8.49 -8.30
CA ALA A 92 3.58 7.51 -8.12
C ALA A 92 3.43 6.60 -9.36
N GLY A 93 3.54 7.13 -10.57
CA GLY A 93 3.45 6.40 -11.82
C GLY A 93 4.52 5.31 -11.93
N VAL A 94 5.77 5.63 -11.59
CA VAL A 94 6.86 4.64 -11.58
C VAL A 94 6.56 3.51 -10.58
N ILE A 95 6.09 3.84 -9.37
CA ILE A 95 5.74 2.85 -8.35
C ILE A 95 4.60 1.95 -8.83
N ILE A 96 3.56 2.53 -9.45
CA ILE A 96 2.42 1.79 -10.00
C ILE A 96 2.90 0.83 -11.10
N LEU A 97 3.75 1.30 -12.02
CA LEU A 97 4.27 0.47 -13.11
C LEU A 97 5.09 -0.72 -12.60
N ILE A 98 5.98 -0.50 -11.63
CA ILE A 98 6.78 -1.58 -11.03
C ILE A 98 5.88 -2.58 -10.30
N THR A 99 4.89 -2.10 -9.55
CA THR A 99 3.95 -2.96 -8.82
C THR A 99 3.08 -3.78 -9.78
N ALA A 100 2.57 -3.16 -10.86
CA ALA A 100 1.79 -3.84 -11.89
C ALA A 100 2.62 -4.90 -12.62
N ALA A 101 3.87 -4.59 -12.96
CA ALA A 101 4.81 -5.55 -13.54
C ALA A 101 5.07 -6.73 -12.60
N GLY A 102 5.25 -6.48 -11.30
CA GLY A 102 5.38 -7.53 -10.28
C GLY A 102 4.15 -8.44 -10.19
N GLY A 103 2.95 -7.85 -10.23
CA GLY A 103 1.69 -8.62 -10.23
C GLY A 103 1.53 -9.49 -11.48
N ALA A 104 1.80 -8.93 -12.68
CA ALA A 104 1.78 -9.68 -13.92
C ALA A 104 2.83 -10.81 -13.95
N PHE A 105 4.03 -10.54 -13.44
CA PHE A 105 5.10 -11.53 -13.31
C PHE A 105 4.72 -12.67 -12.35
N GLY A 106 4.13 -12.37 -11.20
CA GLY A 106 3.61 -13.39 -10.28
C GLY A 106 2.53 -14.27 -10.93
N ALA A 107 1.63 -13.68 -11.72
CA ALA A 107 0.64 -14.43 -12.49
C ALA A 107 1.30 -15.34 -13.55
N MET A 108 2.33 -14.87 -14.25
CA MET A 108 3.09 -15.68 -15.22
C MET A 108 3.84 -16.84 -14.54
N ILE A 109 4.40 -16.64 -13.35
CA ILE A 109 5.03 -17.72 -12.57
C ILE A 109 4.02 -18.81 -12.21
N LYS A 110 2.82 -18.40 -11.77
CA LYS A 110 1.72 -19.31 -11.48
C LYS A 110 1.31 -20.09 -12.74
N LEU A 111 1.15 -19.41 -13.87
CA LEU A 111 0.78 -20.05 -15.14
C LEU A 111 1.87 -20.98 -15.69
N ALA A 112 3.15 -20.67 -15.46
CA ALA A 112 4.27 -21.49 -15.89
C ALA A 112 4.51 -22.74 -15.01
N GLY A 113 3.75 -22.92 -13.92
CA GLY A 113 3.94 -24.02 -12.96
C GLY A 113 5.23 -23.90 -12.13
N ILE A 114 5.89 -22.74 -12.16
CA ILE A 114 7.13 -22.51 -11.41
C ILE A 114 6.86 -22.49 -9.90
N GLY A 115 5.71 -21.94 -9.49
CA GLY A 115 5.28 -21.95 -8.08
C GLY A 115 5.15 -23.38 -7.52
N ASP A 116 4.53 -24.27 -8.29
CA ASP A 116 4.36 -25.68 -7.92
C ASP A 116 5.70 -26.42 -7.85
N ALA A 117 6.62 -26.15 -8.78
CA ALA A 117 7.96 -26.73 -8.76
C ALA A 117 8.76 -26.30 -7.52
N ILE A 118 8.68 -25.02 -7.14
CA ILE A 118 9.32 -24.49 -5.94
C ILE A 118 8.70 -25.09 -4.67
N ALA A 119 7.36 -25.21 -4.63
CA ALA A 119 6.64 -25.85 -3.51
C ALA A 119 7.00 -27.34 -3.36
N GLY A 120 7.16 -28.05 -4.48
CA GLY A 120 7.61 -29.44 -4.48
C GLY A 120 9.03 -29.58 -3.93
N LEU A 121 9.94 -28.67 -4.33
CA LEU A 121 11.31 -28.64 -3.82
C LEU A 121 11.36 -28.33 -2.33
N SER A 122 10.57 -27.35 -1.86
CA SER A 122 10.54 -26.99 -0.44
C SER A 122 10.03 -28.16 0.42
N THR A 123 9.00 -28.87 -0.06
CA THR A 123 8.45 -30.05 0.61
C THR A 123 9.47 -31.19 0.65
N ALA A 124 10.17 -31.47 -0.46
CA ALA A 124 11.20 -32.51 -0.52
C ALA A 124 12.39 -32.23 0.40
N LEU A 125 12.74 -30.95 0.59
CA LEU A 125 13.83 -30.51 1.46
C LEU A 125 13.39 -30.23 2.91
N GLY A 126 12.08 -30.33 3.21
CA GLY A 126 11.53 -30.00 4.53
C GLY A 126 11.68 -28.52 4.94
N LEU A 127 11.75 -27.61 3.98
CA LEU A 127 11.97 -26.18 4.22
C LEU A 127 10.66 -25.48 4.63
N SER A 128 10.73 -24.65 5.68
CA SER A 128 9.64 -23.75 6.04
C SER A 128 9.44 -22.67 4.97
N HIS A 129 8.19 -22.30 4.64
CA HIS A 129 7.94 -21.21 3.68
C HIS A 129 8.51 -19.85 4.13
N ILE A 130 8.71 -19.62 5.43
CA ILE A 130 9.41 -18.42 5.94
C ILE A 130 10.86 -18.41 5.45
N LEU A 131 11.55 -19.54 5.57
CA LEU A 131 12.93 -19.68 5.11
C LEU A 131 13.01 -19.62 3.58
N LEU A 132 12.03 -20.20 2.90
CA LEU A 132 11.91 -20.10 1.44
C LEU A 132 11.73 -18.65 0.98
N GLY A 133 10.82 -17.90 1.61
CA GLY A 133 10.60 -16.48 1.33
C GLY A 133 11.84 -15.64 1.59
N TRP A 134 12.55 -15.90 2.69
CA TRP A 134 13.83 -15.26 2.98
C TRP A 134 14.90 -15.57 1.92
N MET A 135 15.06 -16.83 1.52
CA MET A 135 16.01 -17.24 0.48
C MET A 135 15.68 -16.56 -0.85
N MET A 136 14.41 -16.55 -1.25
CA MET A 136 13.97 -15.87 -2.46
C MET A 136 14.21 -14.36 -2.39
N ALA A 137 13.92 -13.73 -1.25
CA ALA A 137 14.18 -12.31 -1.03
C ALA A 137 15.69 -12.02 -1.13
N ALA A 138 16.54 -12.83 -0.50
CA ALA A 138 17.99 -12.68 -0.54
C ALA A 138 18.54 -12.85 -1.97
N LEU A 139 18.08 -13.87 -2.70
CA LEU A 139 18.46 -14.11 -4.09
C LEU A 139 18.05 -12.95 -4.99
N MET A 140 16.79 -12.50 -4.89
CA MET A 140 16.30 -11.37 -5.68
C MET A 140 17.01 -10.07 -5.30
N LYS A 141 17.30 -9.85 -4.02
CA LYS A 141 18.03 -8.68 -3.55
C LYS A 141 19.46 -8.65 -4.10
N THR A 142 20.15 -9.78 -4.11
CA THR A 142 21.50 -9.89 -4.69
C THR A 142 21.48 -9.68 -6.20
N ALA A 143 20.49 -10.23 -6.91
CA ALA A 143 20.39 -10.10 -8.36
C ALA A 143 19.97 -8.69 -8.83
N GLN A 144 19.04 -8.05 -8.12
CA GLN A 144 18.41 -6.80 -8.56
C GLN A 144 18.96 -5.55 -7.85
N GLY A 145 19.64 -5.70 -6.71
CA GLY A 145 20.22 -4.62 -5.91
C GLY A 145 19.21 -3.73 -5.17
N SER A 146 18.03 -3.46 -5.74
CA SER A 146 16.97 -2.65 -5.12
C SER A 146 16.11 -3.47 -4.15
N GLY A 147 15.93 -2.95 -2.92
CA GLY A 147 15.13 -3.62 -1.90
C GLY A 147 13.64 -3.66 -2.23
N THR A 148 13.12 -2.58 -2.81
CA THR A 148 11.70 -2.49 -3.17
C THR A 148 11.37 -3.40 -4.35
N VAL A 149 12.22 -3.43 -5.38
CA VAL A 149 11.98 -4.29 -6.55
C VAL A 149 12.10 -5.76 -6.15
N SER A 150 13.11 -6.12 -5.37
CA SER A 150 13.27 -7.50 -4.89
C SER A 150 12.08 -7.94 -4.04
N MET A 151 11.58 -7.07 -3.15
CA MET A 151 10.41 -7.36 -2.33
C MET A 151 9.16 -7.62 -3.19
N ILE A 152 8.88 -6.75 -4.17
CA ILE A 152 7.72 -6.91 -5.07
C ILE A 152 7.80 -8.22 -5.85
N THR A 153 8.98 -8.53 -6.41
CA THR A 153 9.20 -9.78 -7.15
C THR A 153 9.02 -11.00 -6.25
N THR A 154 9.67 -11.02 -5.08
CA THR A 154 9.59 -12.14 -4.14
C THR A 154 8.17 -12.33 -3.62
N THR A 155 7.43 -11.26 -3.35
CA THR A 155 6.02 -11.35 -2.92
C THR A 155 5.17 -12.02 -3.99
N GLY A 156 5.36 -11.66 -5.27
CA GLY A 156 4.67 -12.30 -6.39
C GLY A 156 5.03 -13.79 -6.54
N MET A 157 6.30 -14.15 -6.32
CA MET A 157 6.75 -15.54 -6.30
C MET A 157 6.11 -16.32 -5.14
N MET A 158 6.20 -15.80 -3.92
CA MET A 158 5.67 -16.46 -2.73
C MET A 158 4.15 -16.61 -2.78
N ALA A 159 3.43 -15.63 -3.30
CA ALA A 159 1.99 -15.72 -3.53
C ALA A 159 1.60 -16.89 -4.46
N SER A 160 2.44 -17.22 -5.44
CA SER A 160 2.21 -18.39 -6.31
C SER A 160 2.48 -19.73 -5.61
N VAL A 161 3.36 -19.75 -4.60
CA VAL A 161 3.76 -20.95 -3.85
C VAL A 161 2.76 -21.26 -2.73
N ILE A 162 2.34 -20.25 -1.96
CA ILE A 162 1.47 -20.43 -0.79
C ILE A 162 -0.02 -20.44 -1.15
N GLY A 163 -0.38 -19.97 -2.35
CA GLY A 163 -1.76 -19.87 -2.81
C GLY A 163 -2.61 -18.93 -1.96
N ASP A 164 -3.73 -19.43 -1.45
CA ASP A 164 -4.65 -18.69 -0.57
C ASP A 164 -4.23 -18.71 0.91
N GLY A 165 -3.10 -19.36 1.24
CA GLY A 165 -2.59 -19.47 2.60
C GLY A 165 -3.39 -20.42 3.50
N SER A 166 -4.38 -21.15 2.96
CA SER A 166 -5.26 -22.05 3.73
C SER A 166 -4.54 -23.25 4.35
N ASN A 167 -3.41 -23.66 3.77
CA ASN A 167 -2.61 -24.82 4.21
C ASN A 167 -1.38 -24.43 5.04
N LEU A 168 -1.25 -23.17 5.45
CA LEU A 168 -0.12 -22.71 6.25
C LEU A 168 -0.31 -23.08 7.73
N ALA A 169 0.75 -23.59 8.36
CA ALA A 169 0.78 -23.88 9.80
C ALA A 169 0.85 -22.61 10.69
N TYR A 170 0.91 -21.42 10.07
CA TYR A 170 1.02 -20.12 10.73
C TYR A 170 0.26 -19.07 9.93
N HIS A 171 0.08 -17.90 10.54
CA HIS A 171 -0.65 -16.80 9.93
C HIS A 171 0.06 -16.32 8.64
N PRO A 172 -0.68 -16.07 7.53
CA PRO A 172 -0.12 -15.69 6.23
C PRO A 172 0.66 -14.37 6.25
N VAL A 173 0.50 -13.54 7.28
CA VAL A 173 1.27 -12.28 7.47
C VAL A 173 2.78 -12.54 7.66
N TYR A 174 3.18 -13.74 8.07
CA TYR A 174 4.58 -14.07 8.32
C TYR A 174 5.36 -14.51 7.08
N VAL A 175 4.71 -14.65 5.92
CA VAL A 175 5.30 -15.19 4.68
C VAL A 175 5.10 -14.28 3.48
#